data_AF-A0A366SJW3-F1
#
_entry.id   AF-A0A366SJW3-F1
#
_cell.length_a   1.000
_cell.length_b   1.000
_cell.length_c   1.000
_cell.angle_alpha   90.00
_cell.angle_beta   90.00
_cell.angle_gamma   90.00
#
_symmetry.space_group_name_H-M   'P 1'
#
loop_
_entity.id
_entity.type
_entity.pdbx_description
1 polymer ?
#
loop_
_entity_poly.entity_id
_entity_poly.type
_entity_poly.pdbx_seq_one_letter_code
_entity_poly.pdbx_strand_id
1 'polypeptide(L)' 'MSHLHYTVKSHHLQWNVRQLCQICHHFYQNYCPDSFKHRRNVSLAKVSDESILVLLLLQAELGITS' A
#
# COMPACT_ATOMS: atom_id res chain seq x y z
N MET A 1 22.27 16.25 -11.02
CA MET A 1 20.92 15.65 -10.86
C MET A 1 21.07 14.13 -10.90
N SER A 2 20.79 13.48 -9.77
CA SER A 2 21.10 12.08 -9.46
C SER A 2 20.00 11.14 -10.00
N HIS A 3 19.90 10.99 -11.33
CA HIS A 3 18.92 10.09 -11.96
C HIS A 3 19.32 8.59 -11.89
N LEU A 4 20.53 8.28 -11.44
CA LEU A 4 21.09 6.92 -11.45
C LEU A 4 20.74 6.06 -10.22
N HIS A 5 20.26 6.67 -9.12
CA HIS A 5 19.90 5.92 -7.91
C HIS A 5 18.42 5.52 -7.82
N TYR A 6 17.56 6.05 -8.72
CA TYR A 6 16.13 5.74 -8.71
C TYR A 6 15.84 4.34 -9.26
N THR A 7 16.58 3.88 -10.27
CA THR A 7 16.35 2.59 -10.94
C THR A 7 16.75 1.39 -10.08
N VAL A 8 17.82 1.50 -9.29
CA VAL A 8 18.26 0.44 -8.37
C VAL A 8 17.26 0.29 -7.22
N LYS A 9 16.81 1.39 -6.61
CA LYS A 9 15.75 1.35 -5.60
C LYS A 9 14.43 0.85 -6.18
N SER A 10 14.09 1.19 -7.42
CA SER A 10 12.84 0.76 -8.08
C SER A 10 12.72 -0.76 -8.18
N HIS A 11 13.78 -1.47 -8.57
CA HIS A 11 13.73 -2.94 -8.67
C HIS A 11 13.57 -3.61 -7.29
N HIS A 12 14.30 -3.12 -6.28
CA HIS A 12 14.13 -3.58 -4.89
C HIS A 12 12.76 -3.20 -4.31
N LEU A 13 12.23 -2.03 -4.65
CA LEU A 13 10.89 -1.58 -4.27
C LEU A 13 9.82 -2.46 -4.91
N GLN A 14 9.93 -2.79 -6.20
CA GLN A 14 8.99 -3.70 -6.87
C GLN A 14 8.94 -5.07 -6.20
N TRP A 15 10.09 -5.63 -5.82
CA TRP A 15 10.15 -6.88 -5.07
C TRP A 15 9.50 -6.77 -3.69
N ASN A 16 9.81 -5.69 -2.96
CA ASN A 16 9.26 -5.44 -1.63
C ASN A 16 7.74 -5.19 -1.68
N VAL A 17 7.23 -4.48 -2.68
CA VAL A 17 5.79 -4.17 -2.85
C VAL A 17 4.96 -5.44 -2.89
N ARG A 18 5.40 -6.51 -3.57
CA ARG A 18 4.63 -7.76 -3.62
C ARG A 18 4.50 -8.40 -2.22
N GLN A 19 5.58 -8.39 -1.43
CA GLN A 19 5.55 -8.90 -0.05
C GLN A 19 4.72 -7.97 0.85
N LEU A 20 4.87 -6.67 0.68
CA LEU A 20 4.10 -5.66 1.41
C LEU A 20 2.60 -5.81 1.14
N CYS A 21 2.19 -6.08 -0.10
CA CYS A 21 0.80 -6.36 -0.45
C CYS A 21 0.25 -7.59 0.30
N GLN A 22 1.04 -8.67 0.40
CA GLN A 22 0.62 -9.87 1.15
C GLN A 22 0.45 -9.58 2.64
N ILE A 23 1.39 -8.83 3.21
CA ILE A 23 1.35 -8.41 4.61
C ILE A 23 0.14 -7.51 4.87
N CYS A 24 -0.06 -6.48 4.04
CA CYS A 24 -1.19 -5.56 4.13
C CYS A 24 -2.53 -6.28 3.96
N HIS A 25 -2.61 -7.24 3.03
CA HIS A 25 -3.80 -8.06 2.86
C HIS A 25 -4.08 -8.89 4.12
N HIS A 26 -3.07 -9.55 4.70
CA HIS A 26 -3.23 -10.31 5.94
C HIS A 26 -3.69 -9.43 7.10
N PHE A 27 -3.09 -8.24 7.27
CA PHE A 27 -3.50 -7.32 8.33
C PHE A 27 -4.90 -6.76 8.12
N TYR A 28 -5.23 -6.36 6.89
CA TYR A 28 -6.56 -5.84 6.56
C TYR A 28 -7.64 -6.91 6.79
N GLN A 29 -7.42 -8.16 6.38
CA GLN A 29 -8.39 -9.23 6.59
C GLN A 29 -8.56 -9.59 8.07
N ASN A 30 -7.49 -9.63 8.87
CA ASN A 30 -7.59 -10.10 10.25
C ASN A 30 -7.93 -9.01 11.27
N TYR A 31 -7.56 -7.75 11.01
CA TYR A 31 -7.66 -6.68 12.01
C TYR A 31 -8.55 -5.51 11.59
N CYS A 32 -8.90 -5.36 10.31
CA CYS A 32 -9.79 -4.26 9.90
C CYS A 32 -11.21 -4.50 10.42
N PRO A 33 -11.84 -3.52 11.08
CA PRO A 33 -13.22 -3.62 11.54
C PRO A 33 -14.21 -3.86 10.39
N ASP A 34 -15.26 -4.64 10.65
CA ASP A 34 -16.28 -4.94 9.63
C ASP A 34 -17.00 -3.69 9.13
N SER A 35 -17.11 -2.64 9.96
CA SER A 35 -17.67 -1.35 9.57
C SER A 35 -16.88 -0.68 8.44
N PHE A 36 -15.57 -0.90 8.37
CA PHE A 36 -14.71 -0.39 7.29
C PHE A 36 -14.77 -1.29 6.06
N LYS A 37 -14.70 -2.61 6.25
CA LYS A 37 -14.76 -3.61 5.16
C LYS A 37 -16.08 -3.55 4.40
N HIS A 38 -17.18 -3.34 5.10
CA HIS A 38 -18.54 -3.31 4.55
C HIS A 38 -19.13 -1.90 4.52
N ARG A 39 -18.27 -0.87 4.44
CA ARG A 39 -18.76 0.52 4.37
C ARG A 39 -19.67 0.73 3.17
N ARG A 40 -20.59 1.68 3.30
CA ARG A 40 -21.47 2.08 2.20
C ARG A 40 -20.63 2.50 0.99
N ASN A 41 -21.00 2.02 -0.19
CA ASN A 41 -20.32 2.30 -1.46
C ASN A 41 -18.91 1.70 -1.61
N VAL A 42 -18.51 0.72 -0.79
CA VAL A 42 -17.22 0.04 -0.97
C VAL A 42 -17.05 -0.54 -2.38
N SER A 43 -18.13 -1.06 -2.97
CA SER A 43 -18.14 -1.59 -4.35
C SER A 43 -18.01 -0.50 -5.43
N LEU A 44 -18.23 0.77 -5.09
CA LEU A 44 -18.07 1.91 -6.01
C LEU A 44 -16.66 2.50 -5.94
N ALA A 45 -15.83 2.06 -4.99
CA ALA A 45 -14.46 2.53 -4.86
C ALA A 45 -13.61 2.02 -6.03
N LYS A 46 -12.88 2.94 -6.69
CA LYS A 46 -11.97 2.59 -7.80
C LYS A 46 -10.68 1.90 -7.33
N VAL A 47 -10.33 2.06 -6.05
CA VAL A 47 -9.10 1.57 -5.45
C VAL A 47 -9.49 0.79 -4.19
N SER A 48 -8.90 -0.39 -4.00
CA SER A 48 -9.16 -1.20 -2.80
C SER A 48 -8.50 -0.58 -1.58
N ASP A 49 -9.06 -0.85 -0.40
CA ASP A 49 -8.49 -0.34 0.84
C ASP A 49 -7.10 -0.91 1.12
N GLU A 50 -6.86 -2.18 0.74
CA GLU A 50 -5.52 -2.77 0.85
C GLU A 50 -4.51 -2.03 -0.03
N SER A 51 -4.93 -1.60 -1.22
CA SER A 51 -4.06 -0.81 -2.12
C SER A 51 -3.74 0.55 -1.52
N ILE A 52 -4.72 1.20 -0.89
CA ILE A 52 -4.51 2.45 -0.16
C ILE A 52 -3.55 2.24 1.02
N LEU A 53 -3.71 1.15 1.78
CA LEU A 53 -2.85 0.81 2.92
C LEU A 53 -1.39 0.60 2.49
N VAL A 54 -1.17 -0.13 1.38
CA VAL A 54 0.15 -0.33 0.78
C VAL A 54 0.77 1.01 0.37
N LEU A 55 -0.01 1.89 -0.27
CA LEU A 55 0.46 3.21 -0.70
C LEU A 55 0.86 4.09 0.49
N LEU A 56 0.06 4.11 1.56
CA LEU A 56 0.36 4.87 2.77
C LEU A 56 1.65 4.41 3.44
N LEU A 57 1.88 3.10 3.52
CA LEU A 57 3.13 2.55 4.06
C LEU A 57 4.35 2.89 3.19
N LEU A 58 4.21 2.80 1.86
CA LEU A 58 5.27 3.22 0.95
C LEU A 58 5.57 4.72 1.07
N GLN A 59 4.54 5.56 1.19
CA GLN A 59 4.72 6.99 1.42
C GLN A 59 5.48 7.26 2.72
N ALA A 60 5.08 6.61 3.82
CA ALA A 60 5.76 6.72 5.10
C ALA A 60 7.23 6.29 5.03
N GLU A 61 7.51 5.15 4.40
CA GLU A 61 8.88 4.64 4.23
C GLU A 61 9.75 5.55 3.37
N LEU A 62 9.15 6.20 2.38
CA LEU A 62 9.82 7.18 1.53
C LEU A 62 9.95 8.56 2.18
N GLY A 63 9.46 8.75 3.41
CA GLY A 63 9.46 10.02 4.13
C GLY A 63 8.53 11.08 3.50
N ILE A 64 7.57 10.64 2.69
CA ILE A 64 6.56 11.52 2.10
C ILE A 64 5.45 11.70 3.13
N THR A 65 5.44 12.87 3.78
CA THR A 65 4.38 13.27 4.70
C THR A 65 3.20 13.89 3.94
N SER A 66 1.99 13.73 4.48
CA SER A 66 0.78 14.37 3.96
C SER A 66 0.71 15.86 4.29
#